data_AF-A0A529MF19-F1
#
_entry.id   AF-A0A529MF19-F1
#
_cell.length_a   1.000
_cell.length_b   1.000
_cell.length_c   1.000
_cell.angle_alpha   90.00
_cell.angle_beta   90.00
_cell.angle_gamma   90.00
#
_symmetry.space_group_name_H-M   'P 1'
#
loop_
_entity.id
_entity.type
_entity.pdbx_description
1 polymer ?
#
loop_
_entity_poly.entity_id
_entity_poly.type
_entity_poly.pdbx_seq_one_letter_code
_entity_poly.pdbx_strand_id
1 'polypeptide(L)' 'LKRDRAGQHSICINGQWRICFRWTAAGAEDVEIVDYH' A
#
# COMPACT_ATOMS: atom_id res chain seq x y z
N LEU A 1 20.62 5.90 5.13
CA LEU A 1 19.96 4.80 4.41
C LEU A 1 18.47 5.12 4.27
N LYS A 2 18.01 5.62 3.12
CA LYS A 2 16.59 5.92 2.87
C LYS A 2 16.23 5.45 1.46
N ARG A 3 16.06 4.14 1.25
CA ARG A 3 15.45 3.65 0.00
C ARG A 3 15.01 2.18 -0.04
N ASP A 4 14.59 1.56 1.07
CA ASP A 4 14.13 0.16 1.04
C ASP A 4 12.61 -0.03 0.80
N ARG A 5 11.89 0.99 0.33
CA ARG A 5 10.46 0.87 -0.03
C ARG A 5 10.12 1.46 -1.40
N ALA A 6 11.03 1.34 -2.37
CA ALA A 6 10.72 1.69 -3.75
C ALA A 6 9.74 0.66 -4.33
N GLY A 7 8.46 1.03 -4.48
CA GLY A 7 7.43 0.20 -5.12
C GLY A 7 6.22 -0.16 -4.26
N GLN A 8 6.19 0.26 -2.99
CA GLN A 8 5.02 0.09 -2.13
C GLN A 8 4.18 1.37 -2.14
N HIS A 9 2.93 1.24 -2.55
CA HIS A 9 1.95 2.31 -2.69
C HIS A 9 0.88 2.16 -1.60
N SER A 10 0.30 3.29 -1.19
CA SER A 10 -0.84 3.28 -0.27
C SER A 10 -1.95 4.21 -0.74
N ILE A 11 -3.18 3.76 -0.57
CA ILE A 11 -4.40 4.52 -0.85
C ILE A 11 -5.22 4.61 0.43
N CYS A 12 -5.57 5.82 0.84
CA CYS A 12 -6.53 6.05 1.91
C CYS A 12 -7.94 6.07 1.30
N ILE A 13 -8.82 5.18 1.75
CA ILE A 13 -10.21 5.13 1.28
C ILE A 13 -11.06 6.16 2.03
N ASN A 14 -10.82 6.29 3.33
CA ASN A 14 -11.38 7.31 4.20
C ASN A 14 -10.41 7.51 5.39
N GLY A 15 -10.75 8.36 6.36
CA GLY A 15 -9.91 8.60 7.55
C GLY A 15 -9.68 7.37 8.46
N GLN A 16 -10.20 6.20 8.08
CA GLN A 16 -10.21 4.97 8.87
C GLN A 16 -9.55 3.79 8.13
N TRP A 17 -9.62 3.74 6.80
CA TRP A 17 -9.09 2.61 6.02
C TRP A 17 -7.91 2.99 5.14
N ARG A 18 -6.83 2.20 5.23
CA ARG A 18 -5.67 2.30 4.35
C ARG A 18 -5.43 0.98 3.62
N ILE A 19 -5.33 1.06 2.30
CA ILE A 19 -4.84 -0.04 1.48
C ILE A 19 -3.35 0.15 1.27
N CYS A 20 -2.55 -0.87 1.56
CA CYS A 20 -1.14 -0.96 1.17
C CYS A 20 -1.00 -2.01 0.08
N PHE A 21 -0.26 -1.72 -0.99
CA PHE A 21 -0.03 -2.66 -2.08
C PHE A 21 1.32 -2.40 -2.75
N ARG A 22 1.86 -3.42 -3.44
CA ARG A 22 3.01 -3.27 -4.33
C ARG A 22 2.53 -3.21 -5.77
N TRP A 23 3.10 -2.30 -6.57
CA TRP A 23 2.80 -2.24 -8.00
C TRP A 23 3.87 -2.97 -8.79
N THR A 24 3.49 -4.08 -9.43
CA THR A 24 4.35 -4.87 -10.32
C THR A 24 3.92 -4.70 -11.77
N ALA A 25 4.73 -5.21 -12.71
CA ALA A 25 4.37 -5.19 -14.13
C ALA A 25 3.10 -6.02 -14.44
N ALA A 26 2.73 -6.95 -13.57
CA ALA A 26 1.53 -7.78 -13.70
C ALA A 26 0.29 -7.14 -13.04
N GLY A 27 0.46 -6.18 -12.12
CA GLY A 27 -0.63 -5.48 -11.45
C GLY A 27 -0.33 -5.18 -9.98
N ALA A 28 -1.38 -5.01 -9.19
CA ALA A 28 -1.27 -4.82 -7.74
C ALA A 28 -1.06 -6.18 -7.04
N GLU A 29 0.03 -6.31 -6.29
CA GLU A 29 0.36 -7.47 -5.47
C GLU A 29 0.45 -7.07 -3.98
N ASP A 30 0.36 -8.05 -3.08
CA ASP A 30 0.38 -7.84 -1.61
C ASP A 30 -0.58 -6.74 -1.14
N VAL A 31 -1.82 -6.81 -1.63
CA VAL A 31 -2.89 -5.87 -1.25
C VAL A 31 -3.37 -6.20 0.16
N GLU A 32 -3.03 -5.33 1.11
CA GLU A 32 -3.47 -5.40 2.51
C GLU A 32 -4.41 -4.24 2.83
N ILE A 33 -5.54 -4.55 3.46
CA ILE A 33 -6.47 -3.54 3.99
C ILE A 33 -6.24 -3.47 5.50
N VAL A 34 -5.83 -2.30 5.97
CA VAL A 34 -5.58 -2.04 7.39
C VAL A 34 -6.66 -1.07 7.89
N ASP A 35 -7.33 -1.45 8.98
CA ASP A 35 -8.19 -0.56 9.77
C ASP A 35 -7.31 0.26 10.71
N TYR A 36 -7.41 1.58 10.59
CA TYR A 36 -6.81 2.54 11.49
C TYR A 36 -7.95 3.10 12.36
N HIS A 37 -8.11 2.52 13.56
CA HIS A 37 -8.94 3.05 14.64
C HIS A 37 -8.15 4.07 15.47
#